data_AF-A0A7X4HIY9-F1
#
_entry.id   AF-A0A7X4HIY9-F1
#
_cell.length_a   1.000
_cell.length_b   1.000
_cell.length_c   1.000
_cell.angle_alpha   90.00
_cell.angle_beta   90.00
_cell.angle_gamma   90.00
#
_symmetry.space_group_name_H-M   'P 1'
#
loop_
_entity.id
_entity.type
_entity.pdbx_description
1 polymer ?
#
loop_
_entity_poly.entity_id
_entity_poly.type
_entity_poly.pdbx_seq_one_letter_code
_entity_poly.pdbx_strand_id
1 'polypeptide(L)'
;MKKYVFASLLAATAMLAACDSGPFASTDAMRQHAAQSLAQKNFGAAASQAEKLSAKAPDDYEAFYLLAQAQAQLGNKNAALAALESAIKKGYKDEQAIAANDNLQSLRNMSAYAELMDSAFPRRVQAGTAETPAAASDAVGITETAGKTVIRAGDVVVEMPKTN
;
A
#
# COMPACT_ATOMS: atom_id res chain seq x y z
N MET A 1 35.84 -8.00 -71.27
CA MET A 1 36.58 -8.23 -70.02
C MET A 1 36.85 -6.91 -69.31
N LYS A 2 36.14 -6.64 -68.21
CA LYS A 2 36.59 -5.78 -67.10
C LYS A 2 35.67 -6.04 -65.91
N LYS A 3 36.27 -6.29 -64.75
CA LYS A 3 35.68 -6.91 -63.56
C LYS A 3 35.52 -5.88 -62.44
N TYR A 4 34.53 -6.11 -61.57
CA TYR A 4 34.27 -5.55 -60.23
C TYR A 4 33.90 -4.05 -60.22
N VAL A 5 32.89 -3.57 -59.48
CA VAL A 5 32.76 -3.65 -58.02
C VAL A 5 31.27 -3.66 -57.61
N PHE A 6 30.88 -4.71 -56.89
CA PHE A 6 29.74 -4.73 -55.96
C PHE A 6 30.08 -3.86 -54.75
N ALA A 7 29.23 -2.90 -54.36
CA ALA A 7 29.18 -2.40 -52.99
C ALA A 7 27.90 -1.59 -52.72
N SER A 8 26.95 -2.28 -52.08
CA SER A 8 26.27 -1.79 -50.87
C SER A 8 25.64 -0.39 -50.91
N LEU A 9 24.33 -0.34 -51.19
CA LEU A 9 23.48 0.78 -50.79
C LEU A 9 22.16 0.26 -50.21
N LEU A 10 22.25 -0.52 -49.13
CA LEU A 10 21.06 -1.00 -48.41
C LEU A 10 21.34 -1.20 -46.92
N ALA A 11 21.62 -0.11 -46.19
CA ALA A 11 21.57 -0.11 -44.73
C ALA A 11 21.68 1.34 -44.20
N ALA A 12 20.55 1.99 -43.93
CA ALA A 12 20.47 3.07 -42.92
C ALA A 12 19.03 3.62 -42.78
N THR A 13 18.08 2.79 -42.36
CA THR A 13 16.82 3.29 -41.75
C THR A 13 16.48 2.44 -40.54
N ALA A 14 17.40 2.39 -39.59
CA ALA A 14 17.19 1.80 -38.27
C ALA A 14 17.68 2.79 -37.20
N MET A 15 17.04 3.95 -37.09
CA MET A 15 17.21 4.85 -35.95
C MET A 15 16.00 5.77 -35.86
N LEU A 16 15.11 5.52 -34.89
CA LEU A 16 14.55 6.52 -33.96
C LEU A 16 13.46 5.85 -33.08
N ALA A 17 13.83 4.76 -32.41
CA ALA A 17 13.18 4.39 -31.15
C ALA A 17 14.20 4.63 -30.04
N ALA A 18 14.74 5.86 -29.99
CA ALA A 18 15.49 6.31 -28.84
C ALA A 18 14.45 6.53 -27.74
N CYS A 19 14.37 5.60 -26.80
CA CYS A 19 13.63 5.77 -25.56
C CYS A 19 14.00 7.15 -24.98
N ASP A 20 12.96 7.90 -24.59
CA ASP A 20 13.00 9.23 -23.99
C ASP A 20 13.65 9.22 -22.58
N SER A 21 14.88 8.71 -22.48
CA SER A 21 15.67 8.61 -21.24
C SER A 21 16.60 9.80 -21.06
N GLY A 22 16.31 10.92 -21.73
CA GLY A 22 17.03 12.18 -21.57
C GLY A 22 16.72 12.86 -20.23
N PRO A 23 17.52 13.88 -19.83
CA PRO A 23 17.29 14.67 -18.61
C PRO A 23 15.94 15.41 -18.59
N PHE A 24 15.26 15.51 -19.74
CA PHE A 24 13.94 16.13 -19.89
C PHE A 24 12.77 15.15 -19.76
N ALA A 25 13.01 13.86 -19.51
CA ALA A 25 11.95 12.88 -19.31
C ALA A 25 10.95 13.40 -18.27
N SER A 26 9.66 13.42 -18.62
CA SER A 26 8.61 13.87 -17.71
C SER A 26 8.53 12.94 -16.50
N THR A 27 8.12 13.46 -15.34
CA THR A 27 7.93 12.64 -14.13
C THR A 27 6.96 11.48 -14.38
N ASP A 28 5.96 11.70 -15.22
CA ASP A 28 5.01 10.66 -15.64
C ASP A 28 5.67 9.55 -16.46
N ALA A 29 6.50 9.90 -17.44
CA ALA A 29 7.26 8.92 -18.22
C ALA A 29 8.21 8.12 -17.32
N MET A 30 8.83 8.78 -16.33
CA MET A 30 9.70 8.11 -15.37
C MET A 30 8.94 7.12 -14.49
N ARG A 31 7.76 7.53 -14.01
CA ARG A 31 6.85 6.69 -13.22
C ARG A 31 6.39 5.46 -14.01
N GLN A 32 5.92 5.66 -15.24
CA GLN A 32 5.51 4.57 -16.13
C GLN A 32 6.66 3.59 -16.38
N HIS A 33 7.86 4.10 -16.66
CA HIS A 33 9.03 3.26 -16.88
C HIS A 33 9.43 2.46 -15.64
N ALA A 34 9.39 3.06 -14.44
CA ALA A 34 9.64 2.36 -13.18
C ALA A 34 8.60 1.26 -12.92
N ALA A 35 7.32 1.58 -13.10
CA ALA A 35 6.22 0.62 -12.94
C ALA A 35 6.30 -0.54 -13.96
N GLN A 36 6.61 -0.24 -15.22
CA GLN A 36 6.82 -1.24 -16.25
C GLN A 36 8.04 -2.13 -15.92
N SER A 37 9.12 -1.54 -15.42
CA SER A 37 10.31 -2.28 -15.00
C SER A 37 10.00 -3.24 -13.84
N LEU A 38 9.17 -2.83 -12.87
CA LEU A 38 8.66 -3.73 -11.82
C LEU A 38 7.86 -4.90 -12.41
N ALA A 39 6.94 -4.63 -13.34
CA ALA A 39 6.13 -5.66 -13.99
C ALA A 39 6.99 -6.68 -14.78
N GLN A 40 8.10 -6.21 -15.36
CA GLN A 40 9.09 -7.04 -16.06
C GLN A 40 10.10 -7.73 -15.13
N LYS A 41 9.96 -7.56 -13.80
CA LYS A 41 10.92 -8.03 -12.80
C LYS A 41 12.34 -7.48 -12.97
N ASN A 42 12.49 -6.37 -13.69
CA ASN A 42 13.74 -5.63 -13.82
C ASN A 42 13.88 -4.65 -12.64
N PHE A 43 14.13 -5.22 -11.46
CA PHE A 43 14.10 -4.47 -10.20
C PHE A 43 15.24 -3.43 -10.11
N GLY A 44 16.39 -3.68 -10.74
CA GLY A 44 17.48 -2.71 -10.81
C GLY A 44 17.12 -1.47 -11.60
N ALA A 45 16.52 -1.65 -12.79
CA ALA A 45 16.04 -0.52 -13.58
C ALA A 45 14.89 0.22 -12.90
N ALA A 46 13.97 -0.52 -12.25
CA ALA A 46 12.89 0.06 -11.48
C ALA A 46 13.41 0.95 -10.34
N ALA A 47 14.36 0.45 -9.53
CA ALA A 47 14.94 1.20 -8.43
C ALA A 47 15.66 2.47 -8.93
N SER A 48 16.50 2.34 -9.96
CA SER A 48 17.22 3.49 -10.52
C SER A 48 16.27 4.58 -11.03
N GLN A 49 15.17 4.19 -11.69
CA GLN A 49 14.22 5.15 -12.21
C GLN A 49 13.36 5.77 -11.12
N ALA A 50 12.93 4.98 -10.13
CA ALA A 50 12.17 5.46 -8.98
C ALA A 50 13.01 6.42 -8.10
N GLU A 51 14.32 6.18 -7.95
CA GLU A 51 15.25 7.10 -7.25
C GLU A 51 15.38 8.43 -7.98
N LYS A 52 15.54 8.41 -9.31
CA LYS A 52 15.58 9.65 -10.09
C LYS A 52 14.25 10.39 -10.02
N LEU A 53 13.14 9.67 -10.05
CA LEU A 53 11.80 10.24 -9.92
C LEU A 53 11.61 10.88 -8.54
N SER A 54 11.99 10.19 -7.47
CA SER A 54 11.85 10.72 -6.10
C SER A 54 12.75 11.93 -5.83
N ALA A 55 13.90 12.02 -6.50
CA ALA A 55 14.75 13.22 -6.47
C ALA A 55 14.13 14.39 -7.25
N LYS A 56 13.46 14.12 -8.39
CA LYS A 56 12.84 15.15 -9.24
C LYS A 56 11.49 15.64 -8.73
N ALA A 57 10.72 14.75 -8.12
CA ALA A 57 9.39 14.99 -7.56
C ALA A 57 9.36 14.55 -6.10
N PRO A 58 9.98 15.32 -5.19
CA PRO A 58 10.12 14.92 -3.80
C PRO A 58 8.79 14.80 -3.07
N ASP A 59 7.70 15.42 -3.54
CA ASP A 59 6.37 15.33 -2.92
C ASP A 59 5.50 14.21 -3.50
N ASP A 60 5.98 13.52 -4.54
CA ASP A 60 5.26 12.42 -5.17
C ASP A 60 5.44 11.12 -4.37
N TYR A 61 4.43 10.74 -3.61
CA TYR A 61 4.46 9.50 -2.83
C TYR A 61 4.65 8.26 -3.72
N GLU A 62 4.20 8.30 -4.99
CA GLU A 62 4.21 7.15 -5.88
C GLU A 62 5.64 6.79 -6.27
N ALA A 63 6.51 7.79 -6.40
CA ALA A 63 7.94 7.61 -6.61
C ALA A 63 8.59 6.75 -5.50
N PHE A 64 8.28 7.10 -4.25
CA PHE A 64 8.80 6.38 -3.08
C PHE A 64 8.17 4.99 -2.94
N TYR A 65 6.89 4.84 -3.28
CA TYR A 65 6.22 3.54 -3.24
C TYR A 65 6.78 2.56 -4.30
N LEU A 66 7.04 3.04 -5.52
CA LEU A 66 7.72 2.27 -6.57
C LEU A 66 9.14 1.89 -6.13
N LEU A 67 9.87 2.82 -5.50
CA LEU A 67 11.20 2.55 -4.97
C LEU A 67 11.17 1.48 -3.87
N ALA A 68 10.20 1.54 -2.95
CA ALA A 68 10.04 0.55 -1.89
C ALA A 68 9.84 -0.87 -2.46
N GLN A 69 8.97 -1.01 -3.46
CA GLN A 69 8.73 -2.28 -4.14
C GLN A 69 10.01 -2.82 -4.81
N ALA A 70 10.73 -1.96 -5.54
CA ALA A 70 11.95 -2.37 -6.24
C ALA A 70 13.06 -2.78 -5.26
N GLN A 71 13.29 -2.00 -4.21
CA GLN A 71 14.29 -2.30 -3.19
C GLN A 71 13.95 -3.58 -2.40
N ALA A 72 12.67 -3.83 -2.13
CA ALA A 72 12.24 -5.06 -1.44
C ALA A 72 12.54 -6.31 -2.28
N GLN A 73 12.38 -6.23 -3.60
CA GLN A 73 12.69 -7.31 -4.54
C GLN A 73 14.20 -7.50 -4.77
N LEU A 74 14.98 -6.42 -4.63
CA LEU A 74 16.45 -6.50 -4.61
C LEU A 74 17.02 -7.06 -3.29
N GLY A 75 16.18 -7.30 -2.28
CA GLY A 75 16.59 -7.78 -0.97
C GLY A 75 17.09 -6.68 -0.01
N ASN A 76 17.05 -5.42 -0.44
CA ASN A 76 17.48 -4.25 0.33
C ASN A 76 16.38 -3.81 1.32
N LYS A 77 16.04 -4.68 2.27
CA LYS A 77 14.86 -4.53 3.15
C LYS A 77 14.81 -3.20 3.91
N ASN A 78 15.95 -2.73 4.42
CA ASN A 78 16.00 -1.45 5.16
C ASN A 78 15.73 -0.25 4.25
N ALA A 79 16.31 -0.24 3.03
CA ALA A 79 16.06 0.81 2.05
C ALA A 79 14.60 0.80 1.57
N ALA A 80 14.05 -0.40 1.37
CA ALA A 80 12.65 -0.58 1.01
C ALA A 80 11.70 -0.04 2.08
N LEU A 81 11.97 -0.35 3.36
CA LEU A 81 11.17 0.15 4.48
C LEU A 81 11.23 1.69 4.59
N ALA A 82 12.43 2.27 4.47
CA ALA A 82 12.59 3.73 4.50
C ALA A 82 11.87 4.42 3.34
N ALA A 83 11.89 3.82 2.15
CA ALA A 83 11.13 4.33 1.01
C ALA A 83 9.61 4.20 1.23
N LEU A 84 9.13 3.09 1.81
CA LEU A 84 7.72 2.92 2.14
C LEU A 84 7.24 3.95 3.17
N GLU A 85 8.02 4.16 4.23
CA GLU A 85 7.76 5.20 5.23
C GLU A 85 7.68 6.59 4.59
N SER A 86 8.58 6.88 3.65
CA SER A 86 8.56 8.14 2.90
C SER A 86 7.29 8.30 2.06
N ALA A 87 6.83 7.23 1.39
CA ALA A 87 5.58 7.25 0.64
C ALA A 87 4.38 7.56 1.54
N ILE A 88 4.29 6.90 2.71
CA ILE A 88 3.22 7.13 3.69
C ILE A 88 3.24 8.57 4.21
N LYS A 89 4.42 9.06 4.61
CA LYS A 89 4.60 10.46 5.08
C LYS A 89 4.20 11.49 4.02
N LYS A 90 4.35 11.15 2.74
CA LYS A 90 3.97 11.99 1.59
C LYS A 90 2.51 11.83 1.16
N GLY A 91 1.73 11.04 1.89
CA GLY A 91 0.29 10.96 1.72
C GLY A 91 -0.21 9.68 1.05
N TYR A 92 0.63 8.65 0.90
CA TYR A 92 0.12 7.35 0.49
C TYR A 92 -0.69 6.72 1.62
N LYS A 93 -2.00 6.57 1.39
CA LYS A 93 -2.98 6.19 2.44
C LYS A 93 -3.68 4.85 2.21
N ASP A 94 -3.33 4.15 1.14
CA ASP A 94 -3.97 2.89 0.80
C ASP A 94 -3.28 1.71 1.52
N GLU A 95 -3.68 1.50 2.77
CA GLU A 95 -3.20 0.39 3.62
C GLU A 95 -3.39 -0.96 2.92
N GLN A 96 -4.54 -1.16 2.26
CA GLN A 96 -4.87 -2.42 1.59
C GLN A 96 -3.94 -2.67 0.40
N ALA A 97 -3.64 -1.64 -0.39
CA ALA A 97 -2.69 -1.76 -1.48
C ALA A 97 -1.26 -2.06 -0.96
N ILE A 98 -0.83 -1.47 0.15
CA ILE A 98 0.47 -1.82 0.77
C ILE A 98 0.47 -3.29 1.22
N ALA A 99 -0.55 -3.70 1.96
CA ALA A 99 -0.66 -5.04 2.54
C ALA A 99 -0.83 -6.13 1.50
N ALA A 100 -1.49 -5.86 0.36
CA ALA A 100 -1.70 -6.82 -0.71
C ALA A 100 -0.52 -6.91 -1.69
N ASN A 101 0.39 -5.93 -1.71
CA ASN A 101 1.45 -5.88 -2.72
C ASN A 101 2.48 -7.00 -2.53
N ASP A 102 2.61 -7.84 -3.56
CA ASP A 102 3.53 -8.98 -3.55
C ASP A 102 5.01 -8.56 -3.53
N ASN A 103 5.35 -7.42 -4.13
CA ASN A 103 6.72 -6.93 -4.13
C ASN A 103 7.21 -6.59 -2.71
N LEU A 104 6.30 -6.33 -1.77
CA LEU A 104 6.59 -5.97 -0.38
C LEU A 104 6.53 -7.15 0.59
N GLN A 105 6.29 -8.38 0.11
CA GLN A 105 6.17 -9.57 0.98
C GLN A 105 7.38 -9.75 1.90
N SER A 106 8.58 -9.43 1.43
CA SER A 106 9.82 -9.59 2.21
C SER A 106 9.91 -8.66 3.43
N LEU A 107 9.09 -7.59 3.48
CA LEU A 107 9.01 -6.65 4.59
C LEU A 107 8.01 -7.07 5.67
N ARG A 108 6.98 -7.85 5.31
CA ARG A 108 5.85 -8.17 6.22
C ARG A 108 6.28 -8.89 7.51
N ASN A 109 7.41 -9.59 7.48
CA ASN A 109 7.96 -10.30 8.64
C ASN A 109 8.89 -9.43 9.51
N MET A 110 9.06 -8.15 9.19
CA MET A 110 9.90 -7.24 9.97
C MET A 110 9.05 -6.57 11.06
N SER A 111 9.56 -6.54 12.31
CA SER A 111 8.91 -5.78 13.40
C SER A 111 8.68 -4.32 13.00
N ALA A 112 9.70 -3.70 12.40
CA ALA A 112 9.64 -2.31 11.97
C ALA A 112 8.58 -2.05 10.87
N TYR A 113 8.22 -3.04 10.05
CA TYR A 113 7.11 -2.92 9.11
C TYR A 113 5.77 -2.91 9.85
N ALA A 114 5.58 -3.81 10.83
CA ALA A 114 4.37 -3.85 11.63
C ALA A 114 4.16 -2.54 12.42
N GLU A 115 5.23 -2.02 13.03
CA GLU A 115 5.22 -0.73 13.74
C GLU A 115 4.90 0.44 12.79
N LEU A 116 5.48 0.45 11.58
CA LEU A 116 5.18 1.46 10.57
C LEU A 116 3.71 1.41 10.16
N MET A 117 3.15 0.23 9.90
CA MET A 117 1.74 0.09 9.51
C MET A 117 0.80 0.49 10.65
N ASP A 118 1.06 0.06 11.88
CA ASP A 118 0.21 0.37 13.04
C ASP A 118 0.18 1.88 13.35
N SER A 119 1.34 2.53 13.26
CA SER A 119 1.44 3.98 13.47
C SER A 119 0.82 4.80 12.34
N ALA A 120 0.93 4.35 11.09
CA ALA A 120 0.40 5.05 9.92
C ALA A 120 -1.10 4.83 9.70
N PHE A 121 -1.59 3.64 10.03
CA PHE A 121 -2.94 3.18 9.79
C PHE A 121 -3.54 2.63 11.08
N PRO A 122 -3.69 3.47 12.12
CA PRO A 122 -4.31 3.01 13.34
C PRO A 122 -5.72 2.55 12.98
N ARG A 123 -5.98 1.26 13.18
CA ARG A 123 -7.35 0.75 13.11
C ARG A 123 -8.12 1.60 14.11
N ARG A 124 -8.99 2.47 13.60
CA ARG A 124 -10.06 3.00 14.43
C ARG A 124 -10.81 1.74 14.82
N VAL A 125 -10.55 1.26 16.03
CA VAL A 125 -11.45 0.36 16.73
C VAL A 125 -12.80 1.00 16.48
N GLN A 126 -13.65 0.31 15.71
CA GLN A 126 -14.99 0.79 15.46
C GLN A 126 -15.51 1.27 16.79
N ALA A 127 -15.89 2.54 16.88
CA ALA A 127 -16.46 3.13 18.08
C ALA A 127 -17.75 2.35 18.38
N GLY A 128 -17.59 1.25 19.10
CA GLY A 128 -18.54 0.14 19.13
C GLY A 128 -18.21 -0.95 20.14
N THR A 129 -16.97 -1.07 20.63
CA THR A 129 -16.66 -1.91 21.81
C THR A 129 -15.50 -1.33 22.63
N ALA A 130 -15.63 -0.07 23.04
CA ALA A 130 -14.94 0.37 24.26
C ALA A 130 -15.87 -0.01 25.42
N GLU A 131 -15.58 -1.14 26.06
CA GLU A 131 -16.11 -1.44 27.39
C GLU A 131 -15.80 -0.25 28.30
N THR A 132 -16.84 0.53 28.60
CA THR A 132 -16.83 1.47 29.71
C THR A 132 -17.46 0.72 30.89
N PRO A 133 -16.76 0.55 32.02
CA PRO A 133 -17.42 0.08 33.23
C PRO A 133 -18.31 1.21 33.77
N ALA A 134 -19.55 0.85 34.09
CA ALA A 134 -20.56 1.61 34.84
C ALA A 134 -21.32 2.75 34.13
N ALA A 135 -22.57 2.49 33.76
CA ALA A 135 -23.75 3.06 34.44
C ALA A 135 -25.03 2.60 33.70
N ALA A 136 -25.89 1.91 34.44
CA ALA A 136 -27.24 1.62 34.02
C ALA A 136 -28.09 2.89 34.07
N SER A 137 -28.85 3.13 33.01
CA SER A 137 -30.20 3.72 33.03
C SER A 137 -30.55 4.03 31.58
N ASP A 138 -31.43 3.21 30.97
CA ASP A 138 -32.34 3.55 29.84
C ASP A 138 -32.62 2.39 28.88
N ALA A 139 -31.96 1.23 29.06
CA ALA A 139 -32.35 0.03 28.30
C ALA A 139 -33.60 -0.61 28.94
N VAL A 140 -34.75 -0.49 28.26
CA VAL A 140 -35.89 -1.38 28.50
C VAL A 140 -35.48 -2.77 28.04
N GLY A 141 -35.36 -3.70 28.99
CA GLY A 141 -34.93 -5.07 28.75
C GLY A 141 -35.93 -6.08 29.26
N ILE A 142 -36.31 -7.04 28.41
CA ILE A 142 -37.06 -8.23 28.83
C ILE A 142 -36.05 -9.38 28.89
N THR A 143 -35.94 -10.02 30.04
CA THR A 143 -35.07 -11.18 30.23
C THR A 143 -35.86 -12.33 30.85
N GLU A 144 -35.75 -13.51 30.26
CA GLU A 144 -36.36 -14.74 30.78
C GLU A 144 -35.35 -15.47 31.66
N THR A 145 -35.72 -15.79 32.90
CA THR A 145 -34.85 -16.56 33.80
C THR A 145 -35.71 -17.47 34.67
N ALA A 146 -35.36 -18.77 34.71
CA ALA A 146 -35.88 -19.78 35.63
C ALA A 146 -37.42 -19.74 35.87
N GLY A 147 -38.22 -19.69 34.79
CA GLY A 147 -39.68 -19.77 34.87
C GLY A 147 -40.38 -18.44 35.24
N LYS A 148 -39.66 -17.32 35.17
CA LYS A 148 -40.19 -15.97 35.35
C LYS A 148 -39.79 -15.06 34.20
N THR A 149 -40.65 -14.11 33.89
CA THR A 149 -40.34 -13.02 32.97
C THR A 149 -40.00 -11.79 33.80
N VAL A 150 -38.79 -11.25 33.61
CA VAL A 150 -38.33 -10.03 34.29
C VAL A 150 -38.28 -8.90 33.28
N ILE A 151 -39.03 -7.84 33.55
CA ILE A 151 -39.07 -6.63 32.75
C ILE A 151 -38.39 -5.52 33.57
N ARG A 152 -37.33 -4.93 33.00
CA ARG A 152 -36.63 -3.78 33.60
C ARG A 152 -36.87 -2.54 32.75
N ALA A 153 -37.34 -1.46 33.36
CA ALA A 153 -37.52 -0.16 32.74
C ALA A 153 -37.02 0.93 33.71
N GLY A 154 -35.81 1.44 33.46
CA GLY A 154 -35.14 2.36 34.40
C GLY A 154 -34.96 1.72 35.78
N ASP A 155 -35.47 2.39 36.82
CA ASP A 155 -35.41 1.92 38.21
C ASP A 155 -36.52 0.92 38.58
N VAL A 156 -37.46 0.65 37.67
CA VAL A 156 -38.60 -0.23 37.92
C VAL A 156 -38.32 -1.64 37.39
N VAL A 157 -38.48 -2.64 38.27
CA VAL A 157 -38.35 -4.07 37.93
C VAL A 157 -39.67 -4.78 38.23
N VAL A 158 -40.24 -5.44 37.23
CA VAL A 158 -41.46 -6.25 37.36
C VAL A 158 -41.11 -7.72 37.10
N GLU A 159 -41.41 -8.58 38.07
CA GLU A 159 -41.31 -10.04 37.92
C GLU A 159 -42.71 -10.64 37.76
N MET A 160 -42.92 -11.39 36.68
CA MET A 160 -44.15 -12.15 36.50
C MET A 160 -43.86 -13.66 36.55
N PRO A 161 -44.63 -14.44 37.33
CA PRO A 161 -44.57 -15.88 37.24
C PRO A 161 -45.13 -16.34 35.88
N LYS A 162 -44.47 -17.31 35.25
CA LYS A 162 -44.93 -17.87 33.98
C LYS A 162 -46.19 -18.69 34.22
N THR A 163 -47.35 -18.14 33.88
CA THR A 163 -48.59 -18.92 33.74
C THR A 163 -48.46 -19.78 32.50
N ASN A 164 -48.40 -21.09 32.70
CA ASN A 164 -48.41 -22.11 31.65
C ASN A 164 -49.78 -22.17 30.97
#